data_AF-A0A514LID8-F1
#
_entry.id   AF-A0A514LID8-F1
#
_cell.length_a   1.000
_cell.length_b   1.000
_cell.length_c   1.000
_cell.angle_alpha   90.00
_cell.angle_beta   90.00
_cell.angle_gamma   90.00
#
_symmetry.space_group_name_H-M   'P 1'
#
loop_
_entity.id
_entity.type
_entity.pdbx_description
1 polymer ?
#
loop_
_entity_poly.entity_id
_entity_poly.type
_entity_poly.pdbx_seq_one_letter_code
_entity_poly.pdbx_strand_id
1 'polypeptide(L)'
;MFGGDFIMSNEHAWLSHLTNAVPKSAFGKRLSMYTIALEAWRRGIKVKFYRLEDPENKLRIRYSLSYRGKEYNFESSRGDLLTDQAYDICEDKDLTKQYLSKSDIPVPEGKRFMEDSSDEEIVDCAHKLGYPLVLKPVSENAGKGVMANIQGEDDLREALVHVRRELKYTDVLIEKRVPGEDFRLFVLDGLVGAVQRIPANIVGDGEHTVQELIDIKNSERKKNPHQSSRLIIIDKEVQHLIRLGGYTLNSVPKHGEQIYLREKASLSTGGEPIDVTGEISNEIKETAIQSVKAIPGLAECGVDIISDQSNKAGVVIEMNTRPGLGPHLFPVKGQARDIPKAFVDHYFPETMHVERTNLYFDFDNVIEPLKSRSMQQIELMSPPIGKLYAKRYIVSGDVQGVGYRKWIRKQALQHHLHGYTQNKKSGDVVVVVAGSNQDDVSVFKTLCYQGPDHAEVAKVKEKDYEKPVKMGFDIQKESKEKSLDKLKAKLQKEKADKEKMDQKITQLEHENNLAQQKLENVQQQKEQIEQIYTVLKNSRSWRYTQPLRNIGNITKRS
;
A
#
# COMPACT_ATOMS: atom_id res chain seq x y z
N MET A 1 -9.41 -14.38 25.25
CA MET A 1 -8.48 -15.51 25.08
C MET A 1 -8.99 -16.38 23.94
N PHE A 2 -8.43 -16.22 22.75
CA PHE A 2 -8.62 -17.14 21.63
C PHE A 2 -7.24 -17.68 21.26
N GLY A 3 -6.80 -18.68 22.03
CA GLY A 3 -5.66 -19.53 21.66
C GLY A 3 -6.22 -20.74 20.95
N GLY A 4 -6.00 -20.82 19.65
CA GLY A 4 -6.39 -21.95 18.81
C GLY A 4 -5.52 -21.97 17.56
N ASP A 5 -4.71 -23.01 17.44
CA ASP A 5 -3.72 -23.25 16.39
C ASP A 5 -4.26 -22.95 14.98
N PHE A 6 -3.79 -21.85 14.38
CA PHE A 6 -4.06 -21.51 12.99
C PHE A 6 -2.93 -22.05 12.12
N ILE A 7 -3.03 -23.32 11.75
CA ILE A 7 -2.19 -23.92 10.71
C ILE A 7 -2.46 -23.20 9.38
N MET A 8 -1.39 -22.76 8.74
CA MET A 8 -1.37 -22.03 7.47
C MET A 8 -2.08 -22.79 6.33
N SER A 9 -3.30 -22.38 5.97
CA SER A 9 -3.84 -22.55 4.62
C SER A 9 -3.82 -21.19 3.91
N ASN A 10 -2.68 -20.88 3.31
CA ASN A 10 -2.37 -19.58 2.71
C ASN A 10 -2.94 -19.45 1.28
N GLU A 11 -4.22 -19.75 1.08
CA GLU A 11 -4.92 -19.42 -0.16
C GLU A 11 -5.96 -18.33 0.12
N HIS A 12 -5.56 -17.07 -0.04
CA HIS A 12 -6.52 -15.96 -0.06
C HIS A 12 -7.48 -16.16 -1.24
N ALA A 13 -8.75 -16.39 -0.96
CA ALA A 13 -9.78 -16.58 -1.98
C ALA A 13 -10.20 -15.23 -2.58
N TRP A 14 -9.29 -14.62 -3.35
CA TRP A 14 -9.61 -13.43 -4.14
C TRP A 14 -10.56 -13.76 -5.28
N LEU A 15 -11.27 -12.74 -5.76
CA LEU A 15 -12.21 -12.88 -6.87
C LEU A 15 -11.48 -13.33 -8.14
N SER A 16 -11.82 -14.52 -8.65
CA SER A 16 -11.19 -15.13 -9.83
C SER A 16 -11.23 -14.20 -11.06
N HIS A 17 -12.35 -13.49 -11.25
CA HIS A 17 -12.56 -12.54 -12.33
C HIS A 17 -11.76 -11.23 -12.21
N LEU A 18 -11.13 -10.96 -11.05
CA LEU A 18 -10.19 -9.84 -10.86
C LEU A 18 -8.73 -10.29 -10.91
N THR A 19 -8.47 -11.59 -10.82
CA THR A 19 -7.11 -12.14 -10.84
C THR A 19 -6.43 -11.81 -12.17
N ASN A 20 -5.33 -11.06 -12.12
CA ASN A 20 -4.61 -10.50 -13.29
C ASN A 20 -5.39 -9.49 -14.14
N ALA A 21 -6.65 -9.19 -13.82
CA ALA A 21 -7.41 -8.16 -14.50
C ALA A 21 -7.12 -6.76 -13.95
N VAL A 22 -6.56 -6.63 -12.73
CA VAL A 22 -6.25 -5.33 -12.12
C VAL A 22 -4.82 -4.90 -12.47
N PRO A 23 -4.63 -3.88 -13.32
CA PRO A 23 -3.30 -3.39 -13.66
C PRO A 23 -2.66 -2.58 -12.52
N LYS A 24 -1.34 -2.48 -12.49
CA LYS A 24 -0.61 -1.71 -11.46
C LYS A 24 -1.00 -0.23 -11.44
N SER A 25 -1.39 0.34 -12.57
CA SER A 25 -1.90 1.71 -12.67
C SER A 25 -3.25 1.94 -11.99
N ALA A 26 -4.00 0.86 -11.73
CA ALA A 26 -5.22 0.88 -10.93
C ALA A 26 -4.95 0.76 -9.43
N PHE A 27 -3.74 0.43 -8.98
CA PHE A 27 -3.46 0.25 -7.55
C PHE A 27 -3.64 1.55 -6.76
N GLY A 28 -3.78 1.42 -5.43
CA GLY A 28 -3.94 2.56 -4.54
C GLY A 28 -5.28 3.28 -4.72
N LYS A 29 -5.27 4.61 -4.88
CA LYS A 29 -6.48 5.46 -4.90
C LYS A 29 -7.39 5.23 -6.11
N ARG A 30 -6.93 4.52 -7.15
CA ARG A 30 -7.68 4.26 -8.39
C ARG A 30 -8.37 2.90 -8.38
N LEU A 31 -8.15 2.09 -7.33
CA LEU A 31 -8.57 0.70 -7.32
C LEU A 31 -10.09 0.59 -7.37
N SER A 32 -10.80 1.32 -6.50
CA SER A 32 -12.27 1.35 -6.48
C SER A 32 -12.84 1.80 -7.83
N MET A 33 -12.32 2.91 -8.37
CA MET A 33 -12.72 3.46 -9.68
C MET A 33 -12.58 2.41 -10.78
N TYR A 34 -11.42 1.76 -10.88
CA TYR A 34 -11.16 0.76 -11.91
C TYR A 34 -12.08 -0.44 -11.76
N THR A 35 -12.27 -0.96 -10.55
CA THR A 35 -13.06 -2.19 -10.33
C THR A 35 -14.55 -1.97 -10.57
N ILE A 36 -15.11 -0.81 -10.19
CA ILE A 36 -16.50 -0.46 -10.49
C ILE A 36 -16.68 -0.28 -12.00
N ALA A 37 -15.79 0.49 -12.64
CA ALA A 37 -15.82 0.70 -14.09
C ALA A 37 -15.66 -0.62 -14.86
N LEU A 38 -14.80 -1.52 -14.40
CA LEU A 38 -14.61 -2.85 -15.00
C LEU A 38 -15.87 -3.70 -14.91
N GLU A 39 -16.49 -3.79 -13.74
CA GLU A 39 -17.73 -4.56 -13.57
C GLU A 39 -18.85 -3.99 -14.44
N ALA A 40 -19.02 -2.67 -14.46
CA ALA A 40 -20.03 -2.02 -15.30
C ALA A 40 -19.78 -2.29 -16.80
N TRP A 41 -18.54 -2.08 -17.24
CA TRP A 41 -18.12 -2.32 -18.62
C TRP A 41 -18.37 -3.77 -19.05
N ARG A 42 -18.08 -4.75 -18.17
CA ARG A 42 -18.31 -6.17 -18.45
C ARG A 42 -19.77 -6.56 -18.65
N ARG A 43 -20.70 -5.74 -18.17
CA ARG A 43 -22.15 -5.88 -18.39
C ARG A 43 -22.67 -5.08 -19.59
N GLY A 44 -21.77 -4.46 -20.35
CA GLY A 44 -22.13 -3.63 -21.50
C GLY A 44 -22.58 -2.22 -21.15
N ILE A 45 -22.38 -1.77 -19.92
CA ILE A 45 -22.62 -0.38 -19.54
C ILE A 45 -21.51 0.47 -20.16
N LYS A 46 -21.88 1.59 -20.80
CA LYS A 46 -20.91 2.51 -21.38
C LYS A 46 -20.12 3.17 -20.27
N VAL A 47 -18.81 3.24 -20.43
CA VAL A 47 -17.89 3.83 -19.45
C VAL A 47 -17.10 4.94 -20.11
N LYS A 48 -17.15 6.13 -19.50
CA LYS A 48 -16.42 7.31 -19.95
C LYS A 48 -15.57 7.84 -18.80
N PHE A 49 -14.27 7.99 -19.01
CA PHE A 49 -13.35 8.63 -18.08
C PHE A 49 -13.10 10.06 -18.52
N TYR A 50 -12.98 10.99 -17.57
CA TYR A 50 -12.72 12.39 -17.89
C TYR A 50 -11.91 13.11 -16.81
N ARG A 51 -11.22 14.15 -17.24
CA ARG A 51 -10.46 15.05 -16.36
C ARG A 51 -11.36 16.18 -15.89
N LEU A 52 -11.18 16.59 -14.63
CA LEU A 52 -11.67 17.88 -14.15
C LEU A 52 -10.54 18.89 -14.10
N GLU A 53 -10.88 20.13 -14.43
CA GLU A 53 -9.98 21.26 -14.22
C GLU A 53 -10.06 21.67 -12.75
N ASP A 54 -8.93 21.68 -12.08
CA ASP A 54 -8.80 22.11 -10.69
C ASP A 54 -8.10 23.48 -10.71
N PRO A 55 -8.62 24.51 -10.02
CA PRO A 55 -7.94 25.80 -9.88
C PRO A 55 -6.48 25.69 -9.42
N GLU A 56 -6.17 24.65 -8.63
CA GLU A 56 -4.80 24.36 -8.16
C GLU A 56 -3.97 23.53 -9.14
N ASN A 57 -4.46 23.36 -10.38
CA ASN A 57 -3.85 22.59 -11.46
C ASN A 57 -3.61 21.10 -11.12
N LYS A 58 -4.26 20.57 -10.08
CA LYS A 58 -4.19 19.16 -9.68
C LYS A 58 -5.01 18.29 -10.62
N LEU A 59 -4.41 17.21 -11.11
CA LEU A 59 -5.10 16.28 -11.99
C LEU A 59 -6.15 15.46 -11.22
N ARG A 60 -7.43 15.71 -11.47
CA ARG A 60 -8.55 14.89 -10.99
C ARG A 60 -9.17 14.13 -12.14
N ILE A 61 -9.32 12.81 -11.97
CA ILE A 61 -10.00 11.95 -12.94
C ILE A 61 -11.29 11.44 -12.30
N ARG A 62 -12.35 11.44 -13.09
CA ARG A 62 -13.69 10.93 -12.78
C ARG A 62 -14.12 9.98 -13.89
N TYR A 63 -15.24 9.32 -13.67
CA TYR A 63 -15.86 8.50 -14.69
C TYR A 63 -17.38 8.59 -14.60
N SER A 64 -18.04 8.34 -15.71
CA SER A 64 -19.48 8.15 -15.75
C SER A 64 -19.82 6.79 -16.35
N LEU A 65 -20.94 6.27 -15.90
CA LEU A 65 -21.53 5.02 -16.35
C LEU A 65 -22.86 5.35 -17.01
N SER A 66 -23.10 4.85 -18.21
CA SER A 66 -24.36 5.10 -18.93
C SER A 66 -24.95 3.84 -19.56
N TYR A 67 -26.25 3.66 -19.34
CA TYR A 67 -27.03 2.56 -19.90
C TYR A 67 -28.45 3.03 -20.22
N ARG A 68 -28.92 2.77 -21.45
CA ARG A 68 -30.28 3.08 -21.93
C ARG A 68 -30.78 4.50 -21.58
N GLY A 69 -29.92 5.50 -21.72
CA GLY A 69 -30.27 6.92 -21.49
C GLY A 69 -30.17 7.40 -20.03
N LYS A 70 -29.90 6.50 -19.08
CA LYS A 70 -29.48 6.89 -17.71
C LYS A 70 -27.96 7.06 -17.68
N GLU A 71 -27.47 8.10 -17.01
CA GLU A 71 -26.05 8.33 -16.77
C GLU A 71 -25.84 8.75 -15.32
N TYR A 72 -24.83 8.16 -14.68
CA TYR A 72 -24.40 8.50 -13.33
C TYR A 72 -22.90 8.79 -13.34
N ASN A 73 -22.49 9.84 -12.65
CA ASN A 73 -21.10 10.24 -12.46
C ASN A 73 -20.57 9.70 -11.15
N PHE A 74 -19.26 9.48 -11.11
CA PHE A 74 -18.59 8.89 -9.97
C PHE A 74 -17.26 9.56 -9.64
N GLU A 75 -17.08 9.79 -8.35
CA GLU A 75 -15.81 10.14 -7.72
C GLU A 75 -15.27 8.94 -6.92
N SER A 76 -14.39 8.17 -7.55
CA SER A 76 -13.84 6.93 -6.98
C SER A 76 -14.93 5.88 -6.72
N SER A 77 -15.56 5.91 -5.56
CA SER A 77 -16.64 5.02 -5.13
C SER A 77 -17.89 5.77 -4.68
N ARG A 78 -17.88 7.12 -4.73
CA ARG A 78 -19.05 7.96 -4.50
C ARG A 78 -19.76 8.19 -5.83
N GLY A 79 -21.01 7.79 -5.97
CA GLY A 79 -21.82 8.10 -7.16
C GLY A 79 -22.91 9.14 -6.90
N ASP A 80 -23.59 9.58 -7.96
CA ASP A 80 -24.58 10.66 -7.91
C ASP A 80 -25.86 10.38 -7.07
N LEU A 81 -26.09 9.14 -6.64
CA LEU A 81 -27.20 8.82 -5.72
C LEU A 81 -26.93 9.27 -4.27
N LEU A 82 -25.66 9.49 -3.91
CA LEU A 82 -25.27 10.10 -2.65
C LEU A 82 -25.36 11.62 -2.80
N THR A 83 -26.17 12.27 -1.97
CA THR A 83 -26.39 13.72 -2.06
C THR A 83 -25.20 14.51 -1.50
N ASP A 84 -24.97 15.72 -2.02
CA ASP A 84 -23.95 16.63 -1.47
C ASP A 84 -24.21 16.94 0.02
N GLN A 85 -25.48 17.01 0.43
CA GLN A 85 -25.83 17.15 1.84
C GLN A 85 -25.35 15.96 2.69
N ALA A 86 -25.53 14.72 2.22
CA ALA A 86 -25.04 13.53 2.93
C ALA A 86 -23.51 13.53 3.00
N TYR A 87 -22.85 13.99 1.93
CA TYR A 87 -21.41 14.18 1.90
C TYR A 87 -20.95 15.18 2.96
N ASP A 88 -21.55 16.38 3.00
CA ASP A 88 -21.19 17.43 3.96
C ASP A 88 -21.44 17.00 5.41
N ILE A 89 -22.54 16.28 5.67
CA ILE A 89 -22.83 15.72 7.00
C ILE A 89 -21.71 14.77 7.44
N CYS A 90 -21.26 13.87 6.56
CA CYS A 90 -20.25 12.86 6.88
C CYS A 90 -18.81 13.42 6.96
N GLU A 91 -18.53 14.54 6.28
CA GLU A 91 -17.20 15.18 6.33
C GLU A 91 -16.99 15.95 7.65
N ASP A 92 -18.06 16.40 8.30
CA ASP A 92 -18.03 16.94 9.66
C ASP A 92 -18.34 15.84 10.69
N LYS A 93 -17.29 15.38 11.40
CA LYS A 93 -17.43 14.32 12.40
C LYS A 93 -18.37 14.68 13.55
N ASP A 94 -18.46 15.95 13.94
CA ASP A 94 -19.36 16.35 15.02
C ASP A 94 -20.82 16.33 14.53
N LEU A 95 -21.07 16.86 13.33
CA LEU A 95 -22.39 16.81 12.73
C LEU A 95 -22.86 15.37 12.49
N THR A 96 -21.99 14.50 11.95
CA THR A 96 -22.25 13.07 11.81
C THR A 96 -22.74 12.47 13.13
N LYS A 97 -22.01 12.73 14.23
CA LYS A 97 -22.38 12.22 15.56
C LYS A 97 -23.74 12.74 16.01
N GLN A 98 -24.07 14.00 15.76
CA GLN A 98 -25.38 14.54 16.12
C GLN A 98 -26.53 13.81 15.41
N TYR A 99 -26.36 13.44 14.13
CA TYR A 99 -27.37 12.65 13.40
C TYR A 99 -27.50 11.22 13.95
N LEU A 100 -26.36 10.58 14.25
CA LEU A 100 -26.33 9.23 14.81
C LEU A 100 -26.94 9.18 16.22
N SER A 101 -26.54 10.09 17.11
CA SER A 101 -27.08 10.16 18.48
C SER A 101 -28.57 10.43 18.52
N LYS A 102 -29.11 11.25 17.60
CA LYS A 102 -30.57 11.48 17.47
C LYS A 102 -31.35 10.23 17.07
N SER A 103 -30.66 9.23 16.53
CA SER A 103 -31.23 7.95 16.10
C SER A 103 -30.87 6.82 17.07
N ASP A 104 -30.44 7.14 18.30
CA ASP A 104 -30.01 6.20 19.34
C ASP A 104 -28.84 5.30 18.93
N ILE A 105 -28.02 5.74 17.98
CA ILE A 105 -26.85 5.01 17.51
C ILE A 105 -25.64 5.35 18.38
N PRO A 106 -24.94 4.35 18.96
CA PRO A 106 -23.80 4.60 19.82
C PRO A 106 -22.65 5.31 19.10
N VAL A 107 -22.22 6.46 19.65
CA VAL A 107 -21.04 7.21 19.21
C VAL A 107 -20.16 7.56 20.42
N PRO A 108 -18.86 7.86 20.23
CA PRO A 108 -17.99 8.23 21.34
C PRO A 108 -18.48 9.50 22.04
N GLU A 109 -18.56 9.46 23.36
CA GLU A 109 -18.82 10.65 24.17
C GLU A 109 -17.65 11.64 24.00
N GLY A 110 -17.97 12.91 23.74
CA GLY A 110 -16.95 13.91 23.46
C GLY A 110 -17.52 15.27 23.09
N LYS A 111 -16.64 16.23 22.86
CA LYS A 111 -17.01 17.62 22.57
C LYS A 111 -16.07 18.27 21.54
N ARG A 112 -16.66 19.02 20.59
CA ARG A 112 -15.95 19.87 19.63
C ARG A 112 -15.51 21.18 20.28
N PHE A 113 -14.33 21.64 19.91
CA PHE A 113 -13.73 22.92 20.26
C PHE A 113 -13.33 23.64 18.97
N MET A 114 -13.71 24.91 18.88
CA MET A 114 -13.42 25.76 17.73
C MET A 114 -12.04 26.42 17.89
N GLU A 115 -11.58 27.09 16.84
CA GLU A 115 -10.31 27.81 16.84
C GLU A 115 -10.08 28.73 18.05
N ASP A 116 -11.13 29.44 18.49
CA ASP A 116 -11.10 30.40 19.59
C ASP A 116 -11.14 29.76 20.99
N SER A 117 -11.40 28.46 21.07
CA SER A 117 -11.41 27.73 22.34
C SER A 117 -9.99 27.65 22.92
N SER A 118 -9.84 27.98 24.20
CA SER A 118 -8.55 27.91 24.90
C SER A 118 -8.12 26.45 25.14
N ASP A 119 -6.82 26.22 25.28
CA ASP A 119 -6.32 24.88 25.63
C ASP A 119 -6.81 24.49 27.05
N GLU A 120 -7.00 25.46 27.94
CA GLU A 120 -7.55 25.28 29.29
C GLU A 120 -8.99 24.76 29.27
N GLU A 121 -9.86 25.31 28.42
CA GLU A 121 -11.23 24.81 28.27
C GLU A 121 -11.29 23.36 27.78
N ILE A 122 -10.34 22.98 26.92
CA ILE A 122 -10.22 21.60 26.42
C ILE A 122 -9.77 20.68 27.55
N VAL A 123 -8.77 21.10 28.34
CA VAL A 123 -8.27 20.35 29.50
C VAL A 123 -9.36 20.19 30.58
N ASP A 124 -10.12 21.23 30.88
CA ASP A 124 -11.25 21.15 31.82
C ASP A 124 -12.32 20.16 31.36
N CYS A 125 -12.59 20.11 30.05
CA CYS A 125 -13.49 19.11 29.48
C CYS A 125 -12.89 17.70 29.54
N ALA A 126 -11.58 17.56 29.32
CA ALA A 126 -10.88 16.29 29.43
C ALA A 126 -10.99 15.70 30.84
N HIS A 127 -10.83 16.54 31.87
CA HIS A 127 -11.02 16.14 33.27
C HIS A 127 -12.43 15.68 33.58
N LYS A 128 -13.45 16.32 32.98
CA LYS A 128 -14.86 15.91 33.13
C LYS A 128 -15.18 14.61 32.42
N LEU A 129 -14.62 14.41 31.23
CA LEU A 129 -14.79 13.16 30.46
C LEU A 129 -14.05 11.99 31.12
N GLY A 130 -12.85 12.23 31.65
CA GLY A 130 -11.97 11.21 32.20
C GLY A 130 -11.16 10.49 31.12
N TYR A 131 -9.98 10.02 31.52
CA TYR A 131 -9.00 9.36 30.65
C TYR A 131 -9.23 7.83 30.57
N PRO A 132 -8.83 7.15 29.48
CA PRO A 132 -8.08 7.66 28.33
C PRO A 132 -8.92 8.34 27.25
N LEU A 133 -8.33 9.31 26.56
CA LEU A 133 -8.98 10.15 25.55
C LEU A 133 -8.34 10.03 24.15
N VAL A 134 -9.07 10.54 23.16
CA VAL A 134 -8.64 10.74 21.78
C VAL A 134 -8.86 12.19 21.41
N LEU A 135 -7.84 12.84 20.84
CA LEU A 135 -7.92 14.16 20.23
C LEU A 135 -7.85 13.99 18.71
N LYS A 136 -8.79 14.57 17.96
CA LYS A 136 -8.81 14.49 16.49
C LYS A 136 -9.31 15.78 15.82
N PRO A 137 -8.80 16.15 14.64
CA PRO A 137 -9.39 17.21 13.83
C PRO A 137 -10.79 16.83 13.34
N VAL A 138 -11.68 17.82 13.23
CA VAL A 138 -13.08 17.61 12.83
C VAL A 138 -13.18 17.04 11.42
N SER A 139 -12.47 17.60 10.44
CA SER A 139 -12.66 17.29 9.00
C SER A 139 -11.52 16.51 8.34
N GLU A 140 -10.64 15.86 9.11
CA GLU A 140 -9.53 15.08 8.52
C GLU A 140 -9.82 13.60 8.31
N ASN A 141 -9.21 13.05 7.26
CA ASN A 141 -9.39 11.66 6.85
C ASN A 141 -8.13 10.81 7.14
N ALA A 142 -8.30 9.48 7.15
CA ALA A 142 -7.21 8.51 7.27
C ALA A 142 -6.34 8.65 8.55
N GLY A 143 -6.92 9.16 9.63
CA GLY A 143 -6.27 9.26 10.94
C GLY A 143 -5.20 10.36 11.06
N LYS A 144 -5.11 11.28 10.10
CA LYS A 144 -4.19 12.41 10.17
C LYS A 144 -4.56 13.35 11.32
N GLY A 145 -3.56 13.75 12.11
CA GLY A 145 -3.75 14.60 13.29
C GLY A 145 -4.49 13.93 14.45
N VAL A 146 -4.85 12.64 14.34
CA VAL A 146 -5.48 11.93 15.46
C VAL A 146 -4.39 11.59 16.48
N MET A 147 -4.58 11.98 17.74
CA MET A 147 -3.77 11.56 18.88
C MET A 147 -4.65 10.65 19.74
N ALA A 148 -4.33 9.36 19.77
CA ALA A 148 -5.11 8.37 20.51
C ALA A 148 -4.38 8.01 21.80
N ASN A 149 -5.12 7.40 22.73
CA ASN A 149 -4.57 6.83 23.96
C ASN A 149 -3.91 7.87 24.90
N ILE A 150 -4.44 9.09 24.93
CA ILE A 150 -4.03 10.15 25.86
C ILE A 150 -4.38 9.70 27.29
N GLN A 151 -3.39 9.50 28.16
CA GLN A 151 -3.61 8.96 29.51
C GLN A 151 -3.79 10.03 30.58
N GLY A 152 -3.36 11.26 30.31
CA GLY A 152 -3.43 12.35 31.27
C GLY A 152 -3.32 13.74 30.64
N GLU A 153 -3.26 14.75 31.51
CA GLU A 153 -3.20 16.15 31.09
C GLU A 153 -1.92 16.49 30.32
N ASP A 154 -0.76 16.00 30.78
CA ASP A 154 0.51 16.28 30.12
C ASP A 154 0.53 15.75 28.66
N ASP A 155 0.08 14.51 28.47
CA ASP A 155 -0.11 13.90 27.13
C ASP A 155 -1.07 14.74 26.27
N LEU A 156 -2.16 15.24 26.87
CA LEU A 156 -3.15 16.05 26.16
C LEU A 156 -2.55 17.39 25.72
N ARG A 157 -1.77 18.04 26.58
CA ARG A 157 -1.12 19.31 26.26
C ARG A 157 -0.09 19.14 25.13
N GLU A 158 0.70 18.07 25.15
CA GLU A 158 1.59 17.74 24.04
C GLU A 158 0.81 17.50 22.74
N ALA A 159 -0.27 16.72 22.81
CA ALA A 159 -1.16 16.45 21.68
C ALA A 159 -1.78 17.73 21.11
N LEU A 160 -2.22 18.67 21.96
CA LEU A 160 -2.78 19.96 21.54
C LEU A 160 -1.75 20.83 20.82
N VAL A 161 -0.51 20.90 21.34
CA VAL A 161 0.58 21.62 20.67
C VAL A 161 0.81 21.03 19.28
N HIS A 162 0.94 19.71 19.19
CA HIS A 162 1.18 19.04 17.91
C HIS A 162 0.02 19.28 16.91
N VAL A 163 -1.23 19.04 17.32
CA VAL A 163 -2.39 19.09 16.43
C VAL A 163 -2.77 20.53 16.06
N ARG A 164 -2.90 21.42 17.05
CA ARG A 164 -3.38 22.80 16.82
C ARG A 164 -2.30 23.73 16.31
N ARG A 165 -1.04 23.58 16.75
CA ARG A 165 0.05 24.53 16.42
C ARG A 165 0.94 24.03 15.29
N GLU A 166 1.44 22.79 15.38
CA GLU A 166 2.34 22.25 14.36
C GLU A 166 1.61 21.85 13.08
N LEU A 167 0.52 21.10 13.22
CA LEU A 167 -0.31 20.67 12.09
C LEU A 167 -1.36 21.72 11.67
N LYS A 168 -1.56 22.76 12.48
CA LYS A 168 -2.48 23.89 12.22
C LYS A 168 -3.94 23.48 12.05
N TYR A 169 -4.36 22.41 12.72
CA TYR A 169 -5.77 22.06 12.81
C TYR A 169 -6.43 22.83 13.95
N THR A 170 -7.14 23.90 13.61
CA THR A 170 -7.71 24.83 14.59
C THR A 170 -8.94 24.28 15.29
N ASP A 171 -9.80 23.57 14.55
CA ASP A 171 -11.00 22.89 15.06
C ASP A 171 -10.68 21.43 15.45
N VAL A 172 -10.90 21.10 16.72
CA VAL A 172 -10.58 19.78 17.30
C VAL A 172 -11.76 19.19 18.07
N LEU A 173 -11.74 17.87 18.20
CA LEU A 173 -12.74 17.08 18.89
C LEU A 173 -12.01 16.19 19.90
N ILE A 174 -12.42 16.26 21.18
CA ILE A 174 -11.94 15.37 22.23
C ILE A 174 -13.00 14.33 22.56
N GLU A 175 -12.62 13.06 22.63
CA GLU A 175 -13.54 11.94 22.85
C GLU A 175 -12.98 10.92 23.82
N LYS A 176 -13.86 10.22 24.52
CA LYS A 176 -13.50 8.99 25.25
C LYS A 176 -12.99 7.94 24.28
N ARG A 177 -11.86 7.31 24.63
CA ARG A 177 -11.33 6.19 23.86
C ARG A 177 -12.28 5.00 23.99
N VAL A 178 -12.73 4.49 22.84
CA VAL A 178 -13.48 3.24 22.76
C VAL A 178 -12.49 2.07 22.67
N PRO A 179 -12.49 1.12 23.62
CA PRO A 179 -11.69 -0.09 23.53
C PRO A 179 -12.37 -1.11 22.59
N GLY A 180 -11.56 -1.99 21.98
CA GLY A 180 -12.07 -3.12 21.23
C GLY A 180 -11.41 -3.38 19.89
N GLU A 181 -12.02 -4.28 19.15
CA GLU A 181 -11.67 -4.62 17.78
C GLU A 181 -12.21 -3.58 16.82
N ASP A 182 -11.44 -3.30 15.77
CA ASP A 182 -11.74 -2.27 14.79
C ASP A 182 -12.31 -2.91 13.51
N PHE A 183 -13.54 -2.55 13.16
CA PHE A 183 -14.26 -3.06 11.99
C PHE A 183 -14.60 -1.95 11.01
N ARG A 184 -14.36 -2.19 9.72
CA ARG A 184 -14.92 -1.41 8.61
C ARG A 184 -16.00 -2.23 7.92
N LEU A 185 -17.24 -1.78 8.02
CA LEU A 185 -18.39 -2.34 7.32
C LEU A 185 -18.68 -1.50 6.07
N PHE A 186 -19.05 -2.17 4.98
CA PHE A 186 -19.51 -1.54 3.76
C PHE A 186 -21.00 -1.80 3.61
N VAL A 187 -21.78 -0.72 3.60
CA VAL A 187 -23.24 -0.75 3.55
C VAL A 187 -23.72 -0.11 2.24
N LEU A 188 -24.53 -0.86 1.49
CA LEU A 188 -25.25 -0.48 0.28
C LEU A 188 -26.42 -1.46 0.13
N ASP A 189 -27.66 -0.97 0.21
CA ASP A 189 -28.89 -1.80 0.29
C ASP A 189 -28.83 -2.91 1.37
N GLY A 190 -28.09 -2.65 2.45
CA GLY A 190 -27.75 -3.63 3.47
C GLY A 190 -26.24 -3.84 3.60
N LEU A 191 -25.83 -4.81 4.40
CA LEU A 191 -24.41 -5.11 4.59
C LEU A 191 -23.88 -5.95 3.42
N VAL A 192 -22.89 -5.44 2.69
CA VAL A 192 -22.24 -6.15 1.58
C VAL A 192 -20.90 -6.79 2.01
N GLY A 193 -20.19 -6.16 2.94
CA GLY A 193 -18.94 -6.69 3.46
C GLY A 193 -18.52 -6.07 4.78
N ALA A 194 -17.78 -6.81 5.60
CA ALA A 194 -17.16 -6.35 6.84
C ALA A 194 -15.72 -6.86 6.91
N VAL A 195 -14.79 -5.96 7.25
CA VAL A 195 -13.38 -6.31 7.50
C VAL A 195 -12.97 -5.88 8.90
N GLN A 196 -12.31 -6.78 9.63
CA GLN A 196 -11.56 -6.41 10.81
C GLN A 196 -10.21 -5.83 10.35
N ARG A 197 -9.84 -4.69 10.92
CA ARG A 197 -8.56 -4.04 10.66
C ARG A 197 -7.60 -4.42 11.80
N ILE A 198 -6.51 -5.09 11.46
CA ILE A 198 -5.43 -5.38 12.40
C ILE A 198 -4.35 -4.32 12.24
N PRO A 199 -3.83 -3.71 13.33
CA PRO A 199 -2.70 -2.81 13.26
C PRO A 199 -1.49 -3.45 12.58
N ALA A 200 -0.62 -2.64 11.98
CA ALA A 200 0.59 -3.13 11.35
C ALA A 200 1.38 -3.98 12.36
N ASN A 201 1.81 -5.16 11.96
CA ASN A 201 2.43 -6.14 12.85
C ASN A 201 3.41 -7.03 12.08
N ILE A 202 4.25 -7.76 12.80
CA ILE A 202 5.03 -8.89 12.31
C ILE A 202 4.87 -10.07 13.28
N VAL A 203 5.14 -11.28 12.79
CA VAL A 203 5.15 -12.49 13.61
C VAL A 203 6.56 -13.07 13.52
N GLY A 204 7.18 -13.33 14.65
CA GLY A 204 8.50 -13.95 14.73
C GLY A 204 8.48 -15.36 14.16
N ASP A 205 9.54 -15.71 13.45
CA ASP A 205 9.80 -17.07 12.98
C ASP A 205 11.00 -17.72 13.70
N GLY A 206 11.66 -16.99 14.60
CA GLY A 206 12.86 -17.44 15.31
C GLY A 206 14.14 -17.40 14.49
N GLU A 207 14.10 -16.95 13.24
CA GLU A 207 15.24 -16.93 12.32
C GLU A 207 15.57 -15.50 11.84
N HIS A 208 14.56 -14.74 11.47
CA HIS A 208 14.73 -13.41 10.86
C HIS A 208 14.65 -12.29 11.90
N THR A 209 15.43 -11.24 11.67
CA THR A 209 15.37 -10.01 12.45
C THR A 209 14.06 -9.26 12.21
N VAL A 210 13.69 -8.36 13.13
CA VAL A 210 12.53 -7.46 12.97
C VAL A 210 12.56 -6.72 11.62
N GLN A 211 13.72 -6.21 11.20
CA GLN A 211 13.89 -5.56 9.90
C GLN A 211 13.58 -6.50 8.74
N GLU A 212 14.13 -7.71 8.76
CA GLU A 212 13.93 -8.71 7.70
C GLU A 212 12.46 -9.18 7.64
N LEU A 213 11.81 -9.37 8.79
CA LEU A 213 10.38 -9.71 8.86
C LEU A 213 9.51 -8.60 8.24
N ILE A 214 9.83 -7.33 8.48
CA ILE A 214 9.16 -6.19 7.83
C ILE A 214 9.38 -6.22 6.32
N ASP A 215 10.60 -6.51 5.87
CA ASP A 215 10.94 -6.56 4.44
C ASP A 215 10.27 -7.73 3.71
N ILE A 216 10.22 -8.91 4.33
CA ILE A 216 9.49 -10.09 3.85
C ILE A 216 8.01 -9.75 3.73
N LYS A 217 7.40 -9.22 4.80
CA LYS A 217 5.98 -8.82 4.81
C LYS A 217 5.69 -7.79 3.72
N ASN A 218 6.52 -6.77 3.57
CA ASN A 218 6.39 -5.77 2.51
C ASN A 218 6.55 -6.34 1.09
N SER A 219 7.35 -7.39 0.91
CA SER A 219 7.47 -8.09 -0.37
C SER A 219 6.15 -8.77 -0.75
N GLU A 220 5.48 -9.41 0.20
CA GLU A 220 4.15 -10.00 -0.02
C GLU A 220 3.08 -8.94 -0.24
N ARG A 221 3.09 -7.84 0.54
CA ARG A 221 2.17 -6.70 0.36
C ARG A 221 2.22 -6.12 -1.07
N LYS A 222 3.39 -6.13 -1.72
CA LYS A 222 3.55 -5.66 -3.12
C LYS A 222 2.79 -6.49 -4.15
N LYS A 223 2.49 -7.76 -3.85
CA LYS A 223 1.70 -8.65 -4.72
C LYS A 223 0.19 -8.41 -4.59
N ASN A 224 -0.26 -7.86 -3.46
CA ASN A 224 -1.66 -7.54 -3.21
C ASN A 224 -2.03 -6.16 -3.80
N PRO A 225 -3.01 -6.05 -4.72
CA PRO A 225 -3.43 -4.78 -5.32
C PRO A 225 -3.79 -3.68 -4.31
N HIS A 226 -4.40 -4.04 -3.18
CA HIS A 226 -4.75 -3.09 -2.13
C HIS A 226 -3.54 -2.65 -1.31
N GLN A 227 -2.69 -3.59 -0.88
CA GLN A 227 -1.60 -3.33 0.06
C GLN A 227 -0.32 -2.81 -0.59
N SER A 228 -0.17 -2.96 -1.91
CA SER A 228 1.03 -2.59 -2.67
C SER A 228 1.47 -1.13 -2.50
N SER A 229 0.54 -0.22 -2.22
CA SER A 229 0.79 1.19 -1.96
C SER A 229 0.76 1.57 -0.47
N ARG A 230 0.73 0.59 0.43
CA ARG A 230 0.50 0.72 1.88
C ARG A 230 1.50 -0.14 2.64
N LEU A 231 2.78 0.09 2.36
CA LEU A 231 3.89 -0.64 2.98
C LEU A 231 4.09 -0.20 4.43
N ILE A 232 4.64 -1.09 5.24
CA ILE A 232 5.11 -0.76 6.59
C ILE A 232 6.38 0.06 6.44
N ILE A 233 6.33 1.31 6.88
CA ILE A 233 7.47 2.24 6.90
C ILE A 233 7.97 2.34 8.33
N ILE A 234 9.28 2.18 8.52
CA ILE A 234 9.94 2.31 9.82
C ILE A 234 10.14 3.80 10.08
N ASP A 235 9.27 4.37 10.91
CA ASP A 235 9.37 5.74 11.40
C ASP A 235 9.52 5.77 12.93
N LYS A 236 9.38 6.95 13.54
CA LYS A 236 9.55 7.14 14.98
C LYS A 236 8.57 6.29 15.81
N GLU A 237 7.32 6.15 15.37
CA GLU A 237 6.31 5.35 16.09
C GLU A 237 6.68 3.87 16.04
N VAL A 238 7.02 3.34 14.85
CA VAL A 238 7.45 1.94 14.71
C VAL A 238 8.67 1.65 15.59
N GLN A 239 9.68 2.52 15.55
CA GLN A 239 10.88 2.38 16.38
C GLN A 239 10.56 2.44 17.88
N HIS A 240 9.63 3.31 18.29
CA HIS A 240 9.19 3.43 19.67
C HIS A 240 8.48 2.15 20.14
N LEU A 241 7.50 1.65 19.38
CA LEU A 241 6.73 0.45 19.73
C LEU A 241 7.59 -0.82 19.77
N ILE A 242 8.52 -0.99 18.83
CA ILE A 242 9.47 -2.10 18.87
C ILE A 242 10.32 -2.04 20.15
N ARG A 243 10.83 -0.85 20.51
CA ARG A 243 11.62 -0.67 21.75
C ARG A 243 10.80 -0.92 23.01
N LEU A 244 9.54 -0.46 23.06
CA LEU A 244 8.63 -0.76 24.17
C LEU A 244 8.40 -2.27 24.32
N GLY A 245 8.36 -3.01 23.21
CA GLY A 245 8.32 -4.46 23.21
C GLY A 245 9.63 -5.16 23.61
N GLY A 246 10.70 -4.42 23.94
CA GLY A 246 12.01 -4.99 24.29
C GLY A 246 12.85 -5.40 23.08
N TYR A 247 12.49 -4.96 21.88
CA TYR A 247 13.15 -5.31 20.63
C TYR A 247 13.96 -4.15 20.05
N THR A 248 14.88 -4.51 19.16
CA THR A 248 15.53 -3.59 18.22
C THR A 248 15.28 -4.10 16.79
N LEU A 249 15.61 -3.31 15.78
CA LEU A 249 15.51 -3.76 14.38
C LEU A 249 16.34 -5.01 14.07
N ASN A 250 17.42 -5.24 14.84
CA ASN A 250 18.33 -6.38 14.69
C ASN A 250 17.98 -7.56 15.61
N SER A 251 16.97 -7.41 16.46
CA SER A 251 16.52 -8.49 17.33
C SER A 251 15.76 -9.53 16.52
N VAL A 252 15.89 -10.81 16.88
CA VAL A 252 15.15 -11.94 16.29
C VAL A 252 14.01 -12.31 17.25
N PRO A 253 12.74 -12.03 16.90
CA PRO A 253 11.59 -12.40 17.73
C PRO A 253 11.39 -13.93 17.76
N LYS A 254 10.86 -14.45 18.86
CA LYS A 254 10.60 -15.90 18.99
C LYS A 254 9.55 -16.35 18.00
N HIS A 255 9.65 -17.62 17.58
CA HIS A 255 8.66 -18.22 16.70
C HIS A 255 7.24 -18.10 17.28
N GLY A 256 6.32 -17.53 16.50
CA GLY A 256 4.91 -17.32 16.86
C GLY A 256 4.63 -16.02 17.65
N GLU A 257 5.65 -15.26 18.03
CA GLU A 257 5.46 -14.03 18.80
C GLU A 257 5.02 -12.87 17.89
N GLN A 258 3.85 -12.30 18.16
CA GLN A 258 3.33 -11.17 17.39
C GLN A 258 3.78 -9.83 17.98
N ILE A 259 4.44 -9.01 17.16
CA ILE A 259 4.85 -7.65 17.51
C ILE A 259 4.03 -6.66 16.71
N TYR A 260 3.29 -5.79 17.41
CA TYR A 260 2.59 -4.67 16.80
C TYR A 260 3.54 -3.50 16.55
N LEU A 261 3.47 -2.96 15.35
CA LEU A 261 4.29 -1.86 14.85
C LEU A 261 3.54 -0.52 14.83
N ARG A 262 2.23 -0.54 15.07
CA ARG A 262 1.35 0.63 15.17
C ARG A 262 0.31 0.36 16.24
N GLU A 263 -0.12 1.41 16.93
CA GLU A 263 -1.25 1.31 17.86
C GLU A 263 -2.58 1.26 17.11
N LYS A 264 -2.70 2.07 16.05
CA LYS A 264 -3.94 2.20 15.27
C LYS A 264 -4.04 1.16 14.19
N ALA A 265 -5.24 0.64 14.01
CA ALA A 265 -5.63 -0.28 12.94
C ALA A 265 -5.79 0.41 11.56
N SER A 266 -4.87 1.32 11.21
CA SER A 266 -4.97 2.06 9.95
C SER A 266 -4.39 1.27 8.78
N LEU A 267 -5.23 1.02 7.78
CA LEU A 267 -4.80 0.36 6.54
C LEU A 267 -3.80 1.22 5.75
N SER A 268 -3.74 2.53 5.93
CA SER A 268 -2.79 3.39 5.20
C SER A 268 -1.35 3.24 5.68
N THR A 269 -1.15 2.83 6.94
CA THR A 269 0.16 2.73 7.60
C THR A 269 0.64 1.29 7.81
N GLY A 270 0.11 0.35 7.01
CA GLY A 270 0.55 -1.04 7.04
C GLY A 270 -0.41 -2.01 7.73
N GLY A 271 -1.58 -1.56 8.18
CA GLY A 271 -2.61 -2.44 8.71
C GLY A 271 -3.09 -3.51 7.73
N GLU A 272 -3.75 -4.54 8.26
CA GLU A 272 -4.19 -5.72 7.53
C GLU A 272 -5.71 -5.87 7.60
N PRO A 273 -6.40 -5.98 6.45
CA PRO A 273 -7.82 -6.28 6.42
C PRO A 273 -8.08 -7.79 6.42
N ILE A 274 -8.86 -8.24 7.38
CA ILE A 274 -9.37 -9.61 7.49
C ILE A 274 -10.87 -9.58 7.21
N ASP A 275 -11.35 -10.31 6.21
CA ASP A 275 -12.79 -10.44 5.96
C ASP A 275 -13.43 -11.23 7.12
N VAL A 276 -14.43 -10.60 7.73
CA VAL A 276 -15.23 -11.15 8.84
C VAL A 276 -16.72 -11.02 8.54
N THR A 277 -17.10 -10.81 7.27
CA THR A 277 -18.49 -10.57 6.86
C THR A 277 -19.46 -11.67 7.33
N GLY A 278 -19.01 -12.94 7.34
CA GLY A 278 -19.81 -14.07 7.81
C GLY A 278 -19.76 -14.31 9.32
N GLU A 279 -18.83 -13.64 10.03
CA GLU A 279 -18.54 -13.84 11.45
C GLU A 279 -18.99 -12.64 12.32
N ILE A 280 -19.33 -11.52 11.69
CA ILE A 280 -19.75 -10.30 12.37
C ILE A 280 -21.10 -10.50 13.08
N SER A 281 -21.25 -9.94 14.29
CA SER A 281 -22.49 -10.05 15.06
C SER A 281 -23.65 -9.31 14.39
N ASN A 282 -24.88 -9.78 14.66
CA ASN A 282 -26.08 -9.14 14.12
C ASN A 282 -26.25 -7.72 14.66
N GLU A 283 -25.86 -7.49 15.92
CA GLU A 283 -25.95 -6.18 16.57
C GLU A 283 -25.04 -5.14 15.88
N ILE A 284 -23.79 -5.49 15.55
CA ILE A 284 -22.89 -4.59 14.80
C ILE A 284 -23.43 -4.34 13.39
N LYS A 285 -23.94 -5.39 12.74
CA LYS A 285 -24.55 -5.29 11.39
C LYS A 285 -25.75 -4.34 11.40
N GLU A 286 -26.63 -4.46 12.38
CA GLU A 286 -27.80 -3.59 12.54
C GLU A 286 -27.37 -2.15 12.80
N THR A 287 -26.43 -1.91 13.74
CA THR A 287 -25.86 -0.59 14.00
C THR A 287 -25.34 0.06 12.71
N ALA A 288 -24.56 -0.67 11.90
CA ALA A 288 -24.04 -0.14 10.65
C ALA A 288 -25.14 0.22 9.64
N ILE A 289 -26.16 -0.63 9.49
CA ILE A 289 -27.27 -0.38 8.57
C ILE A 289 -28.11 0.82 9.04
N GLN A 290 -28.40 0.92 10.34
CA GLN A 290 -29.14 2.06 10.89
C GLN A 290 -28.34 3.36 10.80
N SER A 291 -27.01 3.30 10.93
CA SER A 291 -26.14 4.47 10.76
C SER A 291 -26.28 5.10 9.39
N VAL A 292 -26.33 4.27 8.34
CA VAL A 292 -26.56 4.77 6.98
C VAL A 292 -27.95 5.38 6.83
N LYS A 293 -28.98 4.74 7.37
CA LYS A 293 -30.36 5.23 7.33
C LYS A 293 -30.57 6.53 8.10
N ALA A 294 -29.80 6.78 9.15
CA ALA A 294 -29.88 7.98 9.97
C ALA A 294 -29.44 9.25 9.23
N ILE A 295 -28.66 9.12 8.14
CA ILE A 295 -28.17 10.25 7.35
C ILE A 295 -29.00 10.38 6.06
N PRO A 296 -29.79 11.46 5.90
CA PRO A 296 -30.62 11.64 4.71
C PRO A 296 -29.78 11.75 3.43
N GLY A 297 -30.16 10.99 2.40
CA GLY A 297 -29.49 11.01 1.09
C GLY A 297 -28.17 10.25 1.02
N LEU A 298 -27.84 9.46 2.05
CA LEU A 298 -26.69 8.57 2.05
C LEU A 298 -27.07 7.20 1.46
N ALA A 299 -26.59 6.90 0.25
CA ALA A 299 -26.88 5.64 -0.44
C ALA A 299 -25.87 4.53 -0.08
N GLU A 300 -24.57 4.84 -0.18
CA GLU A 300 -23.46 3.97 0.18
C GLU A 300 -22.61 4.56 1.30
N CYS A 301 -22.08 3.72 2.18
CA CYS A 301 -21.15 4.16 3.20
C CYS A 301 -20.18 3.07 3.66
N GLY A 302 -18.95 3.47 3.95
CA GLY A 302 -18.09 2.72 4.86
C GLY A 302 -18.38 3.16 6.30
N VAL A 303 -18.78 2.25 7.18
CA VAL A 303 -19.02 2.53 8.60
C VAL A 303 -17.89 1.92 9.42
N ASP A 304 -17.17 2.75 10.19
CA ASP A 304 -16.12 2.28 11.10
C ASP A 304 -16.73 2.11 12.48
N ILE A 305 -16.64 0.90 13.01
CA ILE A 305 -17.20 0.51 14.30
C ILE A 305 -16.09 -0.11 15.15
N ILE A 306 -15.99 0.32 16.40
CA ILE A 306 -15.19 -0.38 17.41
C ILE A 306 -16.12 -1.13 18.36
N SER A 307 -15.81 -2.39 18.63
CA SER A 307 -16.59 -3.23 19.54
C SER A 307 -15.69 -4.15 20.37
N ASP A 308 -16.09 -4.37 21.61
CA ASP A 308 -15.56 -5.30 22.59
C ASP A 308 -16.73 -6.04 23.28
N GLN A 309 -16.41 -6.82 24.31
CA GLN A 309 -17.41 -7.61 25.01
C GLN A 309 -18.47 -6.78 25.77
N SER A 310 -18.14 -5.54 26.15
CA SER A 310 -19.02 -4.64 26.90
C SER A 310 -19.97 -3.85 26.00
N ASN A 311 -19.61 -3.59 24.74
CA ASN A 311 -20.41 -2.85 23.77
C ASN A 311 -20.70 -3.70 22.52
N LYS A 312 -21.46 -4.78 22.68
CA LYS A 312 -21.78 -5.74 21.60
C LYS A 312 -22.45 -5.12 20.36
N ALA A 313 -23.16 -4.00 20.51
CA ALA A 313 -23.74 -3.25 19.39
C ALA A 313 -22.69 -2.46 18.57
N GLY A 314 -21.49 -2.30 19.12
CA GLY A 314 -20.42 -1.48 18.59
C GLY A 314 -20.69 0.02 18.69
N VAL A 315 -19.60 0.80 18.66
CA VAL A 315 -19.65 2.27 18.68
C VAL A 315 -19.15 2.78 17.33
N VAL A 316 -19.95 3.61 16.67
CA VAL A 316 -19.63 4.18 15.35
C VAL A 316 -18.61 5.29 15.51
N ILE A 317 -17.42 5.10 14.94
CA ILE A 317 -16.30 6.02 15.04
C ILE A 317 -16.28 7.02 13.88
N GLU A 318 -16.63 6.56 12.67
CA GLU A 318 -16.56 7.37 11.46
C GLU A 318 -17.47 6.81 10.34
N MET A 319 -18.09 7.71 9.58
CA MET A 319 -18.85 7.39 8.38
C MET A 319 -18.13 7.93 7.14
N ASN A 320 -17.85 7.07 6.17
CA ASN A 320 -17.05 7.40 4.98
C ASN A 320 -17.92 7.29 3.73
N THR A 321 -18.12 8.41 3.03
CA THR A 321 -18.91 8.50 1.79
C THR A 321 -18.14 8.09 0.54
N ARG A 322 -16.81 7.91 0.66
CA ARG A 322 -15.93 7.36 -0.38
C ARG A 322 -15.15 6.16 0.13
N PRO A 323 -15.84 5.08 0.55
CA PRO A 323 -15.18 3.92 1.10
C PRO A 323 -14.24 3.27 0.07
N GLY A 324 -13.02 2.94 0.51
CA GLY A 324 -12.09 2.19 -0.32
C GLY A 324 -12.55 0.73 -0.45
N LEU A 325 -12.65 0.19 -1.67
CA LEU A 325 -13.13 -1.19 -1.87
C LEU A 325 -12.04 -2.24 -1.71
N GLY A 326 -10.77 -1.83 -1.85
CA GLY A 326 -9.62 -2.72 -1.79
C GLY A 326 -9.55 -3.65 -0.56
N PRO A 327 -9.88 -3.20 0.67
CA PRO A 327 -9.90 -4.08 1.85
C PRO A 327 -10.85 -5.27 1.70
N HIS A 328 -12.03 -5.05 1.09
CA HIS A 328 -13.04 -6.09 0.88
C HIS A 328 -12.72 -6.97 -0.34
N LEU A 329 -12.04 -6.42 -1.35
CA LEU A 329 -11.70 -7.14 -2.59
C LEU A 329 -10.44 -8.00 -2.47
N PHE A 330 -9.48 -7.57 -1.66
CA PHE A 330 -8.17 -8.21 -1.49
C PHE A 330 -7.80 -8.35 -0.02
N PRO A 331 -8.63 -9.02 0.81
CA PRO A 331 -8.29 -9.26 2.20
C PRO A 331 -7.06 -10.16 2.33
N VAL A 332 -6.35 -10.03 3.45
CA VAL A 332 -5.21 -10.92 3.82
C VAL A 332 -5.72 -12.23 4.40
N LYS A 333 -6.96 -12.30 4.87
CA LYS A 333 -7.57 -13.52 5.38
C LYS A 333 -9.08 -13.44 5.20
N GLY A 334 -9.73 -14.59 5.01
CA GLY A 334 -11.16 -14.67 4.72
C GLY A 334 -11.48 -14.56 3.23
N GLN A 335 -12.73 -14.25 2.90
CA GLN A 335 -13.26 -14.31 1.54
C GLN A 335 -13.37 -12.91 0.92
N ALA A 336 -12.91 -12.75 -0.32
CA ALA A 336 -13.13 -11.48 -1.03
C ALA A 336 -14.63 -11.26 -1.33
N ARG A 337 -15.08 -10.01 -1.18
CA ARG A 337 -16.47 -9.59 -1.43
C ARG A 337 -16.54 -8.79 -2.72
N ASP A 338 -17.48 -9.16 -3.60
CA ASP A 338 -17.69 -8.51 -4.90
C ASP A 338 -18.50 -7.21 -4.75
N ILE A 339 -17.90 -6.22 -4.09
CA ILE A 339 -18.52 -4.91 -3.85
C ILE A 339 -18.81 -4.15 -5.17
N PRO A 340 -17.94 -4.19 -6.21
CA PRO A 340 -18.26 -3.65 -7.53
C PRO A 340 -19.57 -4.21 -8.11
N LYS A 341 -19.82 -5.51 -7.95
CA LYS A 341 -21.09 -6.11 -8.37
C LYS A 341 -22.28 -5.44 -7.67
N ALA A 342 -22.22 -5.27 -6.35
CA ALA A 342 -23.28 -4.62 -5.58
C ALA A 342 -23.50 -3.16 -6.01
N PHE A 343 -22.43 -2.40 -6.27
CA PHE A 343 -22.55 -1.04 -6.84
C PHE A 343 -23.29 -1.03 -8.16
N VAL A 344 -22.88 -1.88 -9.11
CA VAL A 344 -23.49 -1.89 -10.44
C VAL A 344 -24.93 -2.40 -10.38
N ASP A 345 -25.23 -3.36 -9.51
CA ASP A 345 -26.61 -3.82 -9.25
C ASP A 345 -27.49 -2.66 -8.72
N HIS A 346 -26.99 -1.85 -7.79
CA HIS A 346 -27.72 -0.73 -7.21
C HIS A 346 -28.01 0.38 -8.22
N TYR A 347 -27.01 0.82 -8.99
CA TYR A 347 -27.17 1.91 -9.95
C TYR A 347 -27.83 1.48 -11.27
N PHE A 348 -27.68 0.21 -11.66
CA PHE A 348 -28.20 -0.34 -12.91
C PHE A 348 -28.85 -1.72 -12.72
N PRO A 349 -29.96 -1.80 -11.95
CA PRO A 349 -30.63 -3.06 -11.62
C PRO A 349 -31.07 -3.83 -12.87
N GLU A 350 -31.37 -3.13 -13.97
CA GLU A 350 -31.71 -3.74 -15.27
C GLU A 350 -30.57 -4.58 -15.89
N THR A 351 -29.35 -4.49 -15.37
CA THR A 351 -28.18 -5.25 -15.85
C THR A 351 -27.83 -6.45 -14.98
N MET A 352 -28.54 -6.70 -13.88
CA MET A 352 -28.22 -7.78 -12.93
C MET A 352 -28.22 -9.19 -13.54
N HIS A 353 -29.04 -9.40 -14.59
CA HIS A 353 -29.16 -10.68 -15.29
C HIS A 353 -28.19 -10.82 -16.47
N VAL A 354 -27.42 -9.78 -16.79
CA VAL A 354 -26.47 -9.82 -17.89
C VAL A 354 -25.26 -10.66 -17.47
N GLU A 355 -24.97 -11.72 -18.22
CA GLU A 355 -23.76 -12.49 -18.04
C GLU A 355 -22.53 -11.62 -18.35
N ARG A 356 -21.72 -11.35 -17.32
CA ARG A 356 -20.53 -10.51 -17.46
C ARG A 356 -19.50 -11.19 -18.36
N THR A 357 -18.93 -10.42 -19.29
CA THR A 357 -17.78 -10.89 -20.06
C THR A 357 -16.55 -11.05 -19.15
N ASN A 358 -15.68 -12.01 -19.43
CA ASN A 358 -14.42 -12.20 -18.70
C ASN A 358 -13.27 -11.34 -19.26
N LEU A 359 -13.58 -10.34 -20.08
CA LEU A 359 -12.58 -9.41 -20.61
C LEU A 359 -12.22 -8.32 -19.60
N TYR A 360 -11.09 -7.67 -19.80
CA TYR A 360 -10.78 -6.39 -19.16
C TYR A 360 -10.17 -5.41 -20.16
N PHE A 361 -10.42 -4.12 -19.97
CA PHE A 361 -9.84 -3.07 -20.81
C PHE A 361 -8.44 -2.66 -20.33
N ASP A 362 -7.66 -2.11 -21.25
CA ASP A 362 -6.31 -1.60 -20.97
C ASP A 362 -6.37 -0.24 -20.27
N PHE A 363 -6.25 -0.25 -18.94
CA PHE A 363 -6.38 0.98 -18.15
C PHE A 363 -5.23 1.95 -18.36
N ASP A 364 -4.03 1.48 -18.73
CA ASP A 364 -2.89 2.36 -18.98
C ASP A 364 -3.17 3.28 -20.17
N ASN A 365 -3.72 2.72 -21.25
CA ASN A 365 -4.15 3.49 -22.43
C ASN A 365 -5.31 4.45 -22.16
N VAL A 366 -6.06 4.25 -21.07
CA VAL A 366 -7.13 5.16 -20.65
C VAL A 366 -6.55 6.30 -19.80
N ILE A 367 -5.64 5.97 -18.89
CA ILE A 367 -5.17 6.93 -17.90
C ILE A 367 -4.04 7.82 -18.41
N GLU A 368 -3.15 7.31 -19.25
CA GLU A 368 -2.00 8.07 -19.75
C GLU A 368 -2.41 9.33 -20.52
N PRO A 369 -3.34 9.29 -21.50
CA PRO A 369 -3.74 10.49 -22.24
C PRO A 369 -4.45 11.54 -21.37
N LEU A 370 -5.20 11.10 -20.36
CA LEU A 370 -5.83 12.00 -19.39
C LEU A 370 -4.79 12.66 -18.48
N LYS A 371 -3.75 11.91 -18.08
CA LYS A 371 -2.64 12.42 -17.25
C LYS A 371 -1.76 13.42 -18.00
N SER A 372 -1.41 13.11 -19.25
CA SER A 372 -0.62 13.99 -20.11
C SER A 372 -1.40 15.22 -20.60
N ARG A 373 -2.71 15.27 -20.32
CA ARG A 373 -3.65 16.30 -20.80
C ARG A 373 -3.77 16.35 -22.31
N SER A 374 -3.38 15.28 -23.01
CA SER A 374 -3.60 15.17 -24.46
C SER A 374 -5.07 14.90 -24.79
N MET A 375 -5.86 14.41 -23.83
CA MET A 375 -7.29 14.22 -23.96
C MET A 375 -8.03 14.72 -22.71
N GLN A 376 -9.22 15.29 -22.91
CA GLN A 376 -10.11 15.69 -21.81
C GLN A 376 -10.96 14.52 -21.30
N GLN A 377 -11.36 13.63 -22.20
CA GLN A 377 -12.21 12.47 -21.91
C GLN A 377 -11.91 11.30 -22.85
N ILE A 378 -12.22 10.09 -22.41
CA ILE A 378 -12.09 8.84 -23.15
C ILE A 378 -13.31 7.98 -22.87
N GLU A 379 -14.05 7.62 -23.92
CA GLU A 379 -15.11 6.61 -23.85
C GLU A 379 -14.55 5.25 -24.25
N LEU A 380 -14.84 4.22 -23.46
CA LEU A 380 -14.38 2.86 -23.73
C LEU A 380 -15.22 2.22 -24.83
N MET A 381 -14.56 1.46 -25.71
CA MET A 381 -15.25 0.55 -26.65
C MET A 381 -16.03 -0.50 -25.86
N SER A 382 -17.26 -0.81 -26.30
CA SER A 382 -18.08 -1.83 -25.67
C SER A 382 -17.47 -3.23 -25.86
N PRO A 383 -17.47 -4.10 -24.83
CA PRO A 383 -17.04 -5.47 -25.00
C PRO A 383 -18.12 -6.32 -25.69
N PRO A 384 -17.74 -7.47 -26.28
CA PRO A 384 -18.71 -8.53 -26.54
C PRO A 384 -19.36 -8.98 -25.21
N ILE A 385 -20.69 -9.04 -25.19
CA ILE A 385 -21.49 -9.44 -24.02
C ILE A 385 -21.86 -10.93 -24.14
N GLY A 386 -21.98 -11.60 -23.00
CA GLY A 386 -22.34 -13.01 -22.91
C GLY A 386 -21.13 -13.92 -22.73
N LYS A 387 -21.40 -15.22 -22.79
CA LYS A 387 -20.40 -16.27 -22.61
C LYS A 387 -19.23 -16.10 -23.58
N LEU A 388 -18.02 -16.10 -23.03
CA LEU A 388 -16.78 -16.20 -23.80
C LEU A 388 -16.22 -17.61 -23.74
N TYR A 389 -15.74 -18.06 -24.89
CA TYR A 389 -14.97 -19.28 -25.02
C TYR A 389 -13.50 -18.89 -25.03
N ALA A 390 -12.73 -19.44 -24.09
CA ALA A 390 -11.33 -19.10 -23.96
C ALA A 390 -10.46 -20.36 -23.86
N LYS A 391 -9.38 -20.35 -24.65
CA LYS A 391 -8.45 -21.47 -24.78
C LYS A 391 -7.02 -21.00 -24.65
N ARG A 392 -6.18 -21.87 -24.09
CA ARG A 392 -4.73 -21.72 -24.02
C ARG A 392 -4.08 -22.78 -24.88
N TYR A 393 -3.33 -22.33 -25.87
CA TYR A 393 -2.49 -23.15 -26.73
C TYR A 393 -1.02 -23.03 -26.32
N ILE A 394 -0.32 -24.18 -26.30
CA ILE A 394 1.14 -24.26 -26.17
C ILE A 394 1.65 -24.84 -27.48
N VAL A 395 2.33 -24.00 -28.24
CA VAL A 395 2.86 -24.29 -29.57
C VAL A 395 4.34 -24.61 -29.42
N SER A 396 4.75 -25.79 -29.85
CA SER A 396 6.12 -26.31 -29.79
C SER A 396 6.66 -26.57 -31.19
N GLY A 397 7.97 -26.41 -31.39
CA GLY A 397 8.66 -26.55 -32.67
C GLY A 397 9.65 -25.39 -32.90
N ASP A 398 10.02 -25.13 -34.15
CA ASP A 398 10.77 -23.93 -34.52
C ASP A 398 9.82 -22.74 -34.70
N VAL A 399 9.42 -22.17 -33.55
CA VAL A 399 8.35 -21.15 -33.47
C VAL A 399 8.81 -19.84 -32.84
N GLN A 400 10.10 -19.72 -32.48
CA GLN A 400 10.69 -18.49 -31.96
C GLN A 400 11.71 -17.90 -32.94
N GLY A 401 11.83 -16.57 -32.98
CA GLY A 401 12.69 -15.90 -33.97
C GLY A 401 12.08 -15.83 -35.38
N VAL A 402 11.13 -16.71 -35.71
CA VAL A 402 10.47 -16.84 -37.03
C VAL A 402 9.25 -15.93 -37.24
N GLY A 403 9.07 -14.89 -36.41
CA GLY A 403 7.95 -13.96 -36.53
C GLY A 403 6.58 -14.49 -36.07
N TYR A 404 6.50 -15.71 -35.53
CA TYR A 404 5.26 -16.39 -35.11
C TYR A 404 4.31 -15.50 -34.28
N ARG A 405 4.82 -14.83 -33.24
CA ARG A 405 3.99 -13.97 -32.35
C ARG A 405 3.35 -12.79 -33.09
N LYS A 406 4.03 -12.21 -34.08
CA LYS A 406 3.47 -11.12 -34.90
C LYS A 406 2.38 -11.66 -35.83
N TRP A 407 2.65 -12.81 -36.45
CA TRP A 407 1.71 -13.49 -37.33
C TRP A 407 0.43 -13.89 -36.59
N ILE A 408 0.54 -14.60 -35.46
CA ILE A 408 -0.62 -15.09 -34.71
C ILE A 408 -1.47 -13.94 -34.13
N ARG A 409 -0.83 -12.81 -33.76
CA ARG A 409 -1.54 -11.59 -33.37
C ARG A 409 -2.39 -11.04 -34.52
N LYS A 410 -1.85 -10.99 -35.74
CA LYS A 410 -2.60 -10.54 -36.93
C LYS A 410 -3.81 -11.43 -37.17
N GLN A 411 -3.62 -12.76 -37.11
CA GLN A 411 -4.71 -13.72 -37.24
C GLN A 411 -5.78 -13.52 -36.17
N ALA A 412 -5.40 -13.40 -34.89
CA ALA A 412 -6.37 -13.20 -33.81
C ALA A 412 -7.23 -11.95 -34.02
N LEU A 413 -6.61 -10.82 -34.41
CA LEU A 413 -7.34 -9.58 -34.66
C LEU A 413 -8.27 -9.68 -35.88
N GLN A 414 -7.86 -10.37 -36.94
CA GLN A 414 -8.71 -10.60 -38.13
C GLN A 414 -9.95 -11.45 -37.82
N HIS A 415 -9.83 -12.37 -36.87
CA HIS A 415 -10.93 -13.20 -36.37
C HIS A 415 -11.68 -12.57 -35.18
N HIS A 416 -11.44 -11.29 -34.86
CA HIS A 416 -12.06 -10.58 -33.73
C HIS A 416 -11.85 -11.27 -32.37
N LEU A 417 -10.76 -12.02 -32.23
CA LEU A 417 -10.39 -12.71 -31.00
C LEU A 417 -9.55 -11.80 -30.11
N HIS A 418 -9.72 -11.97 -28.80
CA HIS A 418 -8.98 -11.27 -27.76
C HIS A 418 -7.97 -12.22 -27.11
N GLY A 419 -6.90 -11.71 -26.52
CA GLY A 419 -5.87 -12.61 -26.03
C GLY A 419 -4.47 -12.03 -25.89
N TYR A 420 -3.54 -12.95 -25.77
CA TYR A 420 -2.13 -12.62 -25.81
C TYR A 420 -1.29 -13.79 -26.30
N THR A 421 -0.07 -13.49 -26.71
CA THR A 421 0.97 -14.47 -26.99
C THR A 421 2.28 -14.12 -26.31
N GLN A 422 3.02 -15.12 -25.84
CA GLN A 422 4.33 -14.96 -25.21
C GLN A 422 5.26 -16.13 -25.50
N ASN A 423 6.56 -15.85 -25.58
CA ASN A 423 7.58 -16.90 -25.65
C ASN A 423 7.80 -17.50 -24.25
N LYS A 424 8.17 -18.79 -24.22
CA LYS A 424 8.73 -19.46 -23.06
C LYS A 424 10.23 -19.71 -23.25
N LYS A 425 10.96 -19.83 -22.14
CA LYS A 425 12.38 -20.26 -22.16
C LYS A 425 12.59 -21.66 -22.75
N SER A 426 11.56 -22.50 -22.76
CA SER A 426 11.62 -23.84 -23.36
C SER A 426 11.72 -23.83 -24.89
N GLY A 427 11.57 -22.66 -25.54
CA GLY A 427 11.41 -22.58 -26.99
C GLY A 427 9.94 -22.57 -27.44
N ASP A 428 8.99 -22.91 -26.56
CA ASP A 428 7.56 -22.89 -26.91
C ASP A 428 7.00 -21.46 -27.00
N VAL A 429 5.89 -21.31 -27.72
CA VAL A 429 5.04 -20.12 -27.71
C VAL A 429 3.72 -20.44 -27.02
N VAL A 430 3.31 -19.63 -26.04
CA VAL A 430 1.97 -19.68 -25.46
C VAL A 430 1.08 -18.71 -26.20
N VAL A 431 -0.13 -19.15 -26.51
CA VAL A 431 -1.18 -18.33 -27.11
C VAL A 431 -2.43 -18.52 -26.27
N VAL A 432 -3.02 -17.42 -25.79
CA VAL A 432 -4.33 -17.42 -25.15
C VAL A 432 -5.27 -16.64 -26.05
N VAL A 433 -6.42 -17.24 -26.37
CA VAL A 433 -7.49 -16.59 -27.13
C VAL A 433 -8.80 -16.68 -26.38
N ALA A 434 -9.64 -15.66 -26.53
CA ALA A 434 -11.00 -15.60 -26.07
C ALA A 434 -11.89 -14.95 -27.13
N GLY A 435 -13.09 -15.48 -27.35
CA GLY A 435 -14.07 -14.96 -28.30
C GLY A 435 -15.49 -15.33 -27.89
N SER A 436 -16.47 -14.57 -28.39
CA SER A 436 -17.91 -14.85 -28.16
C SER A 436 -18.42 -16.02 -28.99
N ASN A 437 -17.73 -16.38 -30.07
CA ASN A 437 -18.04 -17.51 -30.91
C ASN A 437 -17.08 -18.68 -30.63
N GLN A 438 -17.63 -19.84 -30.30
CA GLN A 438 -16.85 -21.05 -30.02
C GLN A 438 -16.14 -21.59 -31.25
N ASP A 439 -16.74 -21.44 -32.44
CA ASP A 439 -16.18 -21.95 -33.69
C ASP A 439 -14.92 -21.16 -34.08
N ASP A 440 -14.93 -19.84 -33.93
CA ASP A 440 -13.76 -19.00 -34.20
C ASP A 440 -12.57 -19.39 -33.30
N VAL A 441 -12.84 -19.68 -32.02
CA VAL A 441 -11.82 -20.13 -31.07
C VAL A 441 -11.29 -21.53 -31.42
N SER A 442 -12.16 -22.40 -31.94
CA SER A 442 -11.83 -23.77 -32.33
C SER A 442 -11.00 -23.80 -33.63
N VAL A 443 -11.41 -23.01 -34.63
CA VAL A 443 -10.66 -22.81 -35.89
C VAL A 443 -9.28 -22.20 -35.62
N PHE A 444 -9.16 -21.36 -34.58
CA PHE A 444 -7.89 -20.75 -34.20
C PHE A 444 -6.79 -21.76 -33.84
N LYS A 445 -7.17 -22.97 -33.38
CA LYS A 445 -6.22 -24.06 -33.16
C LYS A 445 -5.53 -24.48 -34.45
N THR A 446 -6.26 -24.54 -35.56
CA THR A 446 -5.72 -24.87 -36.88
C THR A 446 -4.74 -23.79 -37.34
N LEU A 447 -5.06 -22.52 -37.12
CA LEU A 447 -4.13 -21.42 -37.38
C LEU A 447 -2.84 -21.56 -36.55
N CYS A 448 -2.93 -22.04 -35.30
CA CYS A 448 -1.74 -22.31 -34.49
C CYS A 448 -0.84 -23.40 -35.09
N TYR A 449 -1.39 -24.39 -35.81
CA TYR A 449 -0.60 -25.40 -36.53
C TYR A 449 0.01 -24.87 -37.84
N GLN A 450 -0.65 -23.94 -38.53
CA GLN A 450 -0.15 -23.37 -39.78
C GLN A 450 1.11 -22.53 -39.57
N GLY A 451 1.07 -21.58 -38.63
CA GLY A 451 2.19 -20.65 -38.42
C GLY A 451 2.52 -19.77 -39.64
N PRO A 452 3.51 -18.86 -39.52
CA PRO A 452 4.08 -18.17 -40.67
C PRO A 452 4.99 -19.09 -41.50
N ASP A 453 5.28 -18.73 -42.75
CA ASP A 453 6.05 -19.52 -43.74
C ASP A 453 7.39 -20.10 -43.24
N HIS A 454 8.04 -19.44 -42.28
CA HIS A 454 9.33 -19.85 -41.73
C HIS A 454 9.24 -20.58 -40.39
N ALA A 455 8.04 -20.90 -39.91
CA ALA A 455 7.85 -21.63 -38.65
C ALA A 455 7.56 -23.11 -38.91
N GLU A 456 8.19 -23.98 -38.14
CA GLU A 456 7.85 -25.41 -38.12
C GLU A 456 7.15 -25.75 -36.81
N VAL A 457 5.83 -25.95 -36.86
CA VAL A 457 5.04 -26.31 -35.68
C VAL A 457 4.99 -27.83 -35.52
N ALA A 458 5.70 -28.34 -34.52
CA ALA A 458 5.72 -29.77 -34.21
C ALA A 458 4.47 -30.22 -33.44
N LYS A 459 3.96 -29.40 -32.52
CA LYS A 459 2.83 -29.78 -31.66
C LYS A 459 2.09 -28.56 -31.11
N VAL A 460 0.76 -28.65 -31.03
CA VAL A 460 -0.07 -27.70 -30.29
C VAL A 460 -0.85 -28.44 -29.19
N LYS A 461 -0.56 -28.11 -27.92
CA LYS A 461 -1.35 -28.58 -26.76
C LYS A 461 -2.40 -27.54 -26.42
N GLU A 462 -3.63 -27.99 -26.18
CA GLU A 462 -4.77 -27.15 -25.81
C GLU A 462 -5.16 -27.37 -24.34
N LYS A 463 -5.60 -26.31 -23.68
CA LYS A 463 -6.24 -26.32 -22.36
C LYS A 463 -7.34 -25.26 -22.29
N ASP A 464 -8.37 -25.50 -21.49
CA ASP A 464 -9.34 -24.47 -21.14
C ASP A 464 -8.68 -23.33 -20.36
N TYR A 465 -9.24 -22.13 -20.52
CA TYR A 465 -8.70 -20.92 -19.89
C TYR A 465 -9.83 -20.11 -19.26
N GLU A 466 -9.88 -20.08 -17.92
CA GLU A 466 -10.97 -19.44 -17.17
C GLU A 466 -10.58 -18.06 -16.61
N LYS A 467 -9.30 -17.68 -16.72
CA LYS A 467 -8.82 -16.40 -16.19
C LYS A 467 -9.22 -15.24 -17.10
N PRO A 468 -9.31 -14.01 -16.57
CA PRO A 468 -9.58 -12.83 -17.38
C PRO A 468 -8.59 -12.64 -18.54
N VAL A 469 -9.09 -12.06 -19.64
CA VAL A 469 -8.32 -11.79 -20.85
C VAL A 469 -8.42 -10.31 -21.22
N LYS A 470 -7.31 -9.67 -21.59
CA LYS A 470 -7.36 -8.26 -22.02
C LYS A 470 -8.10 -8.16 -23.35
N MET A 471 -8.94 -7.14 -23.50
CA MET A 471 -9.54 -6.82 -24.80
C MET A 471 -8.46 -6.45 -25.81
N GLY A 472 -8.60 -6.95 -27.04
CA GLY A 472 -7.57 -6.88 -28.07
C GLY A 472 -6.57 -8.04 -27.96
N PHE A 473 -5.46 -7.97 -28.70
CA PHE A 473 -4.47 -9.05 -28.72
C PHE A 473 -3.04 -8.55 -28.54
N ASP A 474 -2.41 -8.98 -27.45
CA ASP A 474 -1.08 -8.52 -27.05
C ASP A 474 0.05 -9.49 -27.38
N ILE A 475 1.22 -8.94 -27.68
CA ILE A 475 2.48 -9.70 -27.63
C ILE A 475 3.14 -9.38 -26.29
N GLN A 476 2.98 -10.26 -25.31
CA GLN A 476 3.60 -10.10 -24.01
C GLN A 476 5.11 -10.39 -24.10
N LYS A 477 5.89 -9.54 -23.43
CA LYS A 477 7.30 -9.80 -23.16
C LYS A 477 7.36 -10.68 -21.91
N GLU A 478 8.40 -11.51 -21.83
CA GLU A 478 8.63 -12.34 -20.65
C GLU A 478 8.60 -11.49 -19.37
N SER A 479 7.93 -11.96 -18.31
CA SER A 479 7.67 -11.13 -17.14
C SER A 479 8.99 -10.61 -16.54
N LYS A 480 9.07 -9.29 -16.37
CA LYS A 480 10.22 -8.62 -15.73
C LYS A 480 10.39 -9.04 -14.26
N GLU A 481 9.42 -9.71 -13.65
CA GLU A 481 9.44 -10.12 -12.24
C GLU A 481 10.66 -11.00 -11.92
N LYS A 482 11.00 -11.96 -12.80
CA LYS A 482 12.23 -12.75 -12.60
C LYS A 482 13.52 -11.95 -12.82
N SER A 483 13.49 -10.90 -13.64
CA SER A 483 14.62 -9.95 -13.75
C SER A 483 14.73 -9.05 -12.52
N LEU A 484 13.61 -8.75 -11.86
CA LEU A 484 13.55 -7.91 -10.67
C LEU A 484 14.10 -8.64 -9.45
N ASP A 485 13.83 -9.93 -9.31
CA ASP A 485 14.45 -10.77 -8.28
C ASP A 485 15.96 -10.91 -8.50
N LYS A 486 16.38 -11.00 -9.77
CA LYS A 486 17.80 -11.00 -10.13
C LYS A 486 18.48 -9.66 -9.84
N LEU A 487 17.78 -8.54 -10.05
CA LEU A 487 18.25 -7.20 -9.68
C LEU A 487 18.29 -7.01 -8.16
N LYS A 488 17.30 -7.52 -7.42
CA LYS A 488 17.26 -7.49 -5.95
C LYS A 488 18.41 -8.29 -5.34
N ALA A 489 18.68 -9.48 -5.87
CA ALA A 489 19.83 -10.30 -5.45
C ALA A 489 21.16 -9.57 -5.72
N LYS A 490 21.27 -8.88 -6.87
CA LYS A 490 22.45 -8.07 -7.18
C LYS A 490 22.59 -6.86 -6.24
N LEU A 491 21.49 -6.19 -5.93
CA LEU A 491 21.45 -5.05 -5.01
C LEU A 491 21.78 -5.47 -3.56
N GLN A 492 21.30 -6.63 -3.10
CA GLN A 492 21.67 -7.19 -1.80
C GLN A 492 23.16 -7.48 -1.71
N LYS A 493 23.74 -8.05 -2.77
CA LYS A 493 25.18 -8.28 -2.85
C LYS A 493 25.97 -6.96 -2.80
N GLU A 494 25.56 -5.95 -3.56
CA GLU A 494 26.20 -4.63 -3.55
C GLU A 494 26.08 -3.92 -2.20
N LYS A 495 24.97 -4.09 -1.47
CA LYS A 495 24.82 -3.58 -0.09
C LYS A 495 25.77 -4.27 0.89
N ALA A 496 25.87 -5.60 0.83
CA ALA A 496 26.80 -6.35 1.69
C ALA A 496 28.27 -5.99 1.39
N ASP A 497 28.61 -5.74 0.12
CA ASP A 497 29.94 -5.29 -0.27
C ASP A 497 30.23 -3.86 0.22
N LYS A 498 29.22 -2.97 0.22
CA LYS A 498 29.33 -1.62 0.78
C LYS A 498 29.57 -1.64 2.29
N GLU A 499 28.82 -2.45 3.04
CA GLU A 499 29.02 -2.56 4.51
C GLU A 499 30.42 -3.04 4.87
N LYS A 500 30.98 -3.99 4.09
CA LYS A 500 32.38 -4.42 4.24
C LYS A 500 33.38 -3.30 3.94
N MET A 501 33.10 -2.47 2.94
CA MET A 501 33.94 -1.30 2.64
C MET A 501 33.87 -0.26 3.76
N ASP A 502 32.69 0.03 4.28
CA ASP A 502 32.49 1.00 5.37
C ASP A 502 33.24 0.56 6.64
N GLN A 503 33.16 -0.73 7.01
CA GLN A 503 33.96 -1.29 8.11
C GLN A 503 35.47 -1.13 7.89
N LYS A 504 35.93 -1.31 6.66
CA LYS A 504 37.35 -1.16 6.30
C LYS A 504 37.82 0.30 6.32
N ILE A 505 36.95 1.24 5.95
CA ILE A 505 37.21 2.68 6.07
C ILE A 505 37.38 3.04 7.55
N THR A 506 36.47 2.62 8.42
CA THR A 506 36.58 2.88 9.87
C THR A 506 37.87 2.29 10.46
N GLN A 507 38.28 1.10 10.03
CA GLN A 507 39.55 0.52 10.46
C GLN A 507 40.75 1.36 10.00
N LEU A 508 40.77 1.80 8.74
CA LEU A 508 41.85 2.64 8.20
C LEU A 508 41.91 4.02 8.85
N GLU A 509 40.75 4.61 9.18
CA GLU A 509 40.68 5.87 9.93
C GLU A 509 41.30 5.72 11.33
N HIS A 510 41.01 4.61 12.02
CA HIS A 510 41.62 4.31 13.30
C HIS A 510 43.15 4.16 13.20
N GLU A 511 43.63 3.42 12.20
CA GLU A 511 45.06 3.24 11.93
C GLU A 511 45.76 4.57 11.59
N ASN A 512 45.09 5.44 10.82
CA ASN A 512 45.63 6.76 10.45
C ASN A 512 45.73 7.69 11.67
N ASN A 513 44.72 7.70 12.54
CA ASN A 513 44.74 8.49 13.78
C ASN A 513 45.90 8.04 14.70
N LEU A 514 46.14 6.73 14.82
CA LEU A 514 47.30 6.19 15.55
C LEU A 514 48.63 6.61 14.92
N ALA A 515 48.73 6.65 13.59
CA ALA A 515 49.92 7.09 12.88
C ALA A 515 50.18 8.59 13.09
N GLN A 516 49.13 9.43 13.08
CA GLN A 516 49.24 10.87 13.35
C GLN A 516 49.73 11.14 14.77
N GLN A 517 49.20 10.45 15.78
CA GLN A 517 49.68 10.57 17.16
C GLN A 517 51.17 10.19 17.30
N LYS A 518 51.61 9.13 16.60
CA LYS A 518 53.04 8.78 16.57
C LYS A 518 53.89 9.86 15.93
N LEU A 519 53.41 10.48 14.85
CA LEU A 519 54.13 11.55 14.17
C LEU A 519 54.28 12.79 15.06
N GLU A 520 53.22 13.19 15.77
CA GLU A 520 53.25 14.30 16.73
C GLU A 520 54.26 14.05 17.85
N ASN A 521 54.27 12.83 18.42
CA ASN A 521 55.24 12.46 19.45
C ASN A 521 56.69 12.56 18.94
N VAL A 522 56.95 12.12 17.69
CA VAL A 522 58.28 12.23 17.08
C VAL A 522 58.68 13.69 16.84
N GLN A 523 57.73 14.55 16.44
CA GLN A 523 57.98 15.98 16.27
C GLN A 523 58.32 16.67 17.58
N GLN A 524 57.59 16.37 18.67
CA GLN A 524 57.91 16.89 20.00
C GLN A 524 59.29 16.45 20.48
N GLN A 525 59.66 15.19 20.26
CA GLN A 525 61.01 14.70 20.58
C GLN A 525 62.10 15.43 19.77
N LYS A 526 61.84 15.68 18.47
CA LYS A 526 62.76 16.45 17.63
C LYS A 526 62.95 17.87 18.15
N GLU A 527 61.87 18.57 18.51
CA GLU A 527 61.94 19.92 19.07
C GLU A 527 62.72 19.97 20.39
N GLN A 528 62.51 18.99 21.27
CA GLN A 528 63.30 18.87 22.51
C GLN A 528 64.80 18.68 22.21
N ILE A 529 65.14 17.83 21.24
CA ILE A 529 66.54 17.62 20.82
C ILE A 529 67.12 18.91 20.23
N GLU A 530 66.37 19.65 19.42
CA GLU A 530 66.81 20.93 18.84
C GLU A 530 67.02 22.02 19.91
N GLN A 531 66.17 22.06 20.94
CA GLN A 531 66.35 22.93 22.10
C GLN A 531 67.62 22.56 22.88
N ILE A 532 67.82 21.28 23.18
CA ILE A 532 69.05 20.78 23.83
C ILE A 532 70.28 21.13 22.98
N TYR A 533 70.22 20.93 21.66
CA TYR A 533 71.30 21.28 20.73
C TYR A 533 71.60 22.79 20.74
N THR A 534 70.58 23.63 20.78
CA THR A 534 70.72 25.10 20.84
C THR A 534 71.35 25.54 22.17
N VAL A 535 70.94 24.94 23.29
CA VAL A 535 71.55 25.17 24.60
C VAL A 535 73.02 24.74 24.59
N LEU A 536 73.34 23.57 24.02
CA LEU A 536 74.72 23.09 23.87
C LEU A 536 75.57 24.03 23.00
N LYS A 537 75.02 24.56 21.91
CA LYS A 537 75.69 25.50 20.99
C LYS A 537 75.96 26.86 21.63
N ASN A 538 75.03 27.35 22.46
CA ASN A 538 75.11 28.66 23.12
C ASN A 538 75.79 28.61 24.49
N SER A 539 75.99 27.41 25.05
CA SER A 539 76.74 27.21 26.29
C SER A 539 78.17 27.70 26.15
N ARG A 540 78.63 28.57 27.05
CA ARG A 540 80.03 29.05 27.08
C ARG A 540 81.00 28.03 27.67
N SER A 541 80.53 26.86 28.12
CA SER A 541 81.38 25.79 28.66
C SER A 541 82.43 25.31 27.66
N TRP A 542 82.14 25.33 26.35
CA TRP A 542 83.14 25.00 25.32
C TRP A 542 84.25 26.06 25.19
N ARG A 543 83.96 27.33 25.50
CA ARG A 543 84.96 28.41 25.55
C ARG A 543 85.84 28.34 26.80
N TYR A 544 85.31 27.92 27.95
CA TYR A 544 86.09 27.74 29.18
C TYR A 544 86.86 26.41 29.24
N THR A 545 86.44 25.39 28.47
CA THR A 545 87.16 24.11 28.34
C THR A 545 88.13 24.08 27.15
N GLN A 546 88.17 25.12 26.31
CA GLN A 546 89.12 25.21 25.19
C GLN A 546 90.60 25.18 25.63
N PRO A 547 91.02 25.87 26.72
CA PRO A 547 92.37 25.72 27.25
C PRO A 547 92.65 24.30 27.80
N LEU A 548 91.64 23.66 28.41
CA LEU A 548 91.78 22.31 28.99
C LEU A 548 91.83 21.19 27.93
N ARG A 549 91.27 21.41 26.72
CA ARG A 549 91.42 20.47 25.60
C ARG A 549 92.75 20.60 24.86
N ASN A 550 93.39 21.77 24.87
CA ASN A 550 94.79 21.89 24.40
C ASN A 550 95.80 21.25 25.37
N ILE A 551 95.46 21.14 26.65
CA ILE A 551 96.26 20.37 27.63
C ILE A 551 96.01 18.86 27.46
N GLY A 552 94.77 18.44 27.16
CA GLY A 552 94.43 17.02 26.93
C GLY A 552 95.00 16.39 25.63
N ASN A 553 95.46 17.20 24.67
CA ASN A 553 96.17 16.70 23.49
C ASN A 553 97.70 16.66 23.66
N ILE A 554 98.24 17.22 24.75
CA ILE A 554 99.68 17.11 25.11
C ILE A 554 99.95 15.82 25.91
N THR A 555 98.93 15.17 26.47
CA THR A 555 99.05 13.88 27.19
C THR A 555 98.59 12.66 26.37
N LYS A 556 98.46 12.78 25.04
CA LYS A 556 98.23 11.64 24.12
C LYS A 556 99.34 11.45 23.06
N ARG A 557 100.49 12.10 23.25
CA ARG A 557 101.76 11.74 22.62
C ARG A 557 102.86 11.70 23.69
N SER A 558 102.75 10.73 24.58
CA SER A 558 103.82 10.15 25.41
C SER A 558 103.36 8.75 25.79
#